data_AF-A0A7X5VNY6-F1
#
_entry.id   AF-A0A7X5VNY6-F1
#
_cell.length_a   1.000
_cell.length_b   1.000
_cell.length_c   1.000
_cell.angle_alpha   90.00
_cell.angle_beta   90.00
_cell.angle_gamma   90.00
#
_symmetry.space_group_name_H-M   'P 1'
#
loop_
_entity.id
_entity.type
_entity.pdbx_description
1 polymer ?
#
loop_
_entity_poly.entity_id
_entity_poly.type
_entity_poly.pdbx_seq_one_letter_code
_entity_poly.pdbx_strand_id
1 'polypeptide(L)'
;MRKRLGLAVIALALFGTAMPVDAGSFENAVRARWRGAWIVTEIETYSSCAGNYFNNDVSGQFVAARSGRPFEPGELAKVDKLQVNRKKVELMITIAGMNLLPRQDGPFTLYDRRTCRIELEVAIPRDVIKSKDVDEVDRLLATVAQRFSTREAALDSSDWNGREADEYPADYERTLALHAVWVAEETNLAIDRQLDKTLLTANELAREVDDNPVYLAGFAEGARAMREWRERDCGRLLGSTAVTFRLKAPEEFRENETWCAGFHDGQALVYSLALLSRLPACYVEVPELPAEYADASLGQR
;
A
#
# COMPACT_ATOMS: atom_id res chain seq x y z
N MET A 1 -44.49 -3.53 84.32
CA MET A 1 -45.18 -3.29 83.04
C MET A 1 -44.52 -4.11 81.95
N ARG A 2 -45.29 -4.99 81.29
CA ARG A 2 -44.90 -5.78 80.11
C ARG A 2 -44.61 -4.87 78.92
N LYS A 3 -43.63 -5.20 78.07
CA LYS A 3 -43.74 -5.11 76.60
C LYS A 3 -42.71 -6.01 75.90
N ARG A 4 -43.21 -6.67 74.87
CA ARG A 4 -42.64 -7.71 73.99
C ARG A 4 -41.92 -7.07 72.78
N LEU A 5 -41.41 -7.96 71.92
CA LEU A 5 -40.96 -7.81 70.51
C LEU A 5 -39.46 -7.55 70.31
N GLY A 6 -38.75 -8.23 69.40
CA GLY A 6 -39.15 -9.24 68.42
C GLY A 6 -37.93 -9.96 67.84
N LEU A 7 -38.10 -11.24 67.53
CA LEU A 7 -37.15 -12.08 66.80
C LEU A 7 -37.20 -11.71 65.31
N ALA A 8 -36.06 -11.40 64.70
CA ALA A 8 -35.91 -11.33 63.25
C ALA A 8 -35.04 -12.51 62.79
N VAL A 9 -35.68 -13.46 62.10
CA VAL A 9 -35.03 -14.60 61.43
C VAL A 9 -34.53 -14.11 60.08
N ILE A 10 -33.20 -14.07 59.90
CA ILE A 10 -32.57 -13.81 58.60
C ILE A 10 -32.41 -15.16 57.88
N ALA A 11 -33.22 -15.36 56.85
CA ALA A 11 -33.10 -16.48 55.93
C ALA A 11 -31.95 -16.21 54.95
N LEU A 12 -30.88 -17.00 55.04
CA LEU A 12 -29.75 -16.99 54.11
C LEU A 12 -30.17 -17.75 52.84
N ALA A 13 -30.57 -17.03 51.80
CA ALA A 13 -30.82 -17.59 50.47
C ALA A 13 -29.48 -17.76 49.73
N LEU A 14 -29.01 -19.02 49.63
CA LEU A 14 -27.93 -19.43 48.73
C LEU A 14 -28.41 -19.34 47.28
N PHE A 15 -28.27 -18.17 46.67
CA PHE A 15 -28.35 -18.03 45.21
C PHE A 15 -27.04 -18.55 44.61
N GLY A 16 -27.04 -19.82 44.20
CA GLY A 16 -26.02 -20.37 43.31
C GLY A 16 -26.09 -19.67 41.95
N THR A 17 -25.28 -18.63 41.76
CA THR A 17 -25.04 -18.05 40.45
C THR A 17 -24.22 -19.06 39.63
N ALA A 18 -24.88 -19.79 38.75
CA ALA A 18 -24.20 -20.49 37.66
C ALA A 18 -23.56 -19.41 36.76
N MET A 19 -22.28 -19.13 36.97
CA MET A 19 -21.52 -18.30 36.03
C MET A 19 -21.41 -19.07 34.71
N PRO A 20 -21.79 -18.47 33.57
CA PRO A 20 -21.49 -19.07 32.28
C PRO A 20 -19.98 -19.22 32.17
N VAL A 21 -19.49 -20.46 32.11
CA VAL A 21 -18.08 -20.76 31.87
C VAL A 21 -17.77 -20.33 30.44
N ASP A 22 -17.28 -19.10 30.41
CA ASP A 22 -17.15 -18.17 29.32
C ASP A 22 -16.36 -18.79 28.16
N ALA A 23 -16.96 -18.88 26.97
CA ALA A 23 -16.21 -19.21 25.76
C ALA A 23 -15.10 -18.16 25.49
N GLY A 24 -15.29 -16.93 25.99
CA GLY A 24 -14.26 -15.91 25.99
C GLY A 24 -13.04 -16.25 26.87
N SER A 25 -13.19 -17.02 27.96
CA SER A 25 -12.08 -17.32 28.87
C SER A 25 -10.96 -18.14 28.24
N PHE A 26 -11.31 -19.14 27.42
CA PHE A 26 -10.34 -19.99 26.72
C PHE A 26 -9.57 -19.23 25.65
N GLU A 27 -10.29 -18.55 24.74
CA GLU A 27 -9.66 -17.78 23.67
C GLU A 27 -8.80 -16.64 24.24
N ASN A 28 -9.27 -15.98 25.30
CA ASN A 28 -8.50 -14.94 25.98
C ASN A 28 -7.27 -15.51 26.68
N ALA A 29 -7.34 -16.72 27.27
CA ALA A 29 -6.18 -17.35 27.88
C ALA A 29 -5.09 -17.69 26.85
N VAL A 30 -5.45 -18.29 25.71
CA VAL A 30 -4.50 -18.54 24.61
C VAL A 30 -3.92 -17.22 24.09
N ARG A 31 -4.79 -16.23 23.82
CA ARG A 31 -4.36 -14.92 23.32
C ARG A 31 -3.42 -14.21 24.30
N ALA A 32 -3.70 -14.24 25.60
CA ALA A 32 -2.89 -13.58 26.62
C ALA A 32 -1.47 -14.17 26.71
N ARG A 33 -1.28 -15.45 26.39
CA ARG A 33 0.05 -16.10 26.39
C ARG A 33 0.91 -15.69 25.19
N TRP A 34 0.30 -15.53 24.02
CA TRP A 34 1.02 -15.36 22.76
C TRP A 34 1.10 -13.91 22.29
N ARG A 35 0.09 -13.09 22.54
CA ARG A 35 0.04 -11.72 22.02
C ARG A 35 1.22 -10.89 22.53
N GLY A 36 1.94 -10.27 21.61
CA GLY A 36 3.09 -9.43 21.90
C GLY A 36 4.38 -10.19 22.20
N ALA A 37 4.33 -11.53 22.25
CA ALA A 37 5.51 -12.35 22.44
C ALA A 37 6.44 -12.25 21.22
N TRP A 38 7.73 -12.44 21.49
CA TRP A 38 8.71 -12.69 20.45
C TRP A 38 8.71 -14.16 20.12
N ILE A 39 8.94 -14.49 18.86
CA ILE A 39 9.03 -15.87 18.41
C ILE A 39 10.22 -16.05 17.48
N VAL A 40 10.68 -17.29 17.40
CA VAL A 40 11.52 -17.80 16.32
C VAL A 40 10.68 -18.82 15.56
N THR A 41 10.56 -18.69 14.23
CA THR A 41 9.78 -19.65 13.43
C THR A 41 10.51 -20.99 13.32
N GLU A 42 9.78 -22.10 13.36
CA GLU A 42 10.35 -23.45 13.24
C GLU A 42 10.19 -24.03 11.82
N ILE A 43 9.45 -23.33 10.97
CA ILE A 43 9.08 -23.77 9.62
C ILE A 43 9.37 -22.65 8.62
N GLU A 44 9.50 -23.05 7.36
CA GLU A 44 9.54 -22.10 6.24
C GLU A 44 8.18 -21.37 6.16
N THR A 45 8.22 -20.05 5.96
CA THR A 45 7.01 -19.23 5.87
C THR A 45 7.08 -18.31 4.65
N TYR A 46 5.93 -17.82 4.20
CA TYR A 46 5.85 -16.99 3.00
C TYR A 46 5.18 -15.65 3.30
N SER A 47 5.69 -14.57 2.70
CA SER A 47 5.02 -13.27 2.72
C SER A 47 5.15 -12.54 1.39
N SER A 48 4.14 -11.77 1.02
CA SER A 48 4.23 -10.80 -0.08
C SER A 48 4.84 -9.46 0.34
N CYS A 49 4.99 -9.22 1.65
CA CYS A 49 5.46 -7.95 2.22
C CYS A 49 4.70 -6.70 1.75
N ALA A 50 3.45 -6.87 1.29
CA ALA A 50 2.60 -5.81 0.76
C ALA A 50 1.83 -5.05 1.86
N GLY A 51 2.19 -5.22 3.13
CA GLY A 51 1.56 -4.55 4.29
C GLY A 51 0.36 -5.28 4.92
N ASN A 52 -0.22 -6.26 4.22
CA ASN A 52 -1.26 -7.15 4.74
C ASN A 52 -0.66 -8.48 5.24
N TYR A 53 -1.37 -9.16 6.14
CA TYR A 53 -0.99 -10.53 6.54
C TYR A 53 -1.14 -11.48 5.35
N PHE A 54 -0.16 -12.36 5.20
CA PHE A 54 -0.11 -13.34 4.13
C PHE A 54 -0.37 -14.74 4.68
N ASN A 55 -1.37 -15.42 4.15
CA ASN A 55 -1.85 -16.69 4.70
C ASN A 55 -0.90 -17.84 4.36
N ASN A 56 -0.54 -18.58 5.40
CA ASN A 56 0.27 -19.79 5.35
C ASN A 56 -0.58 -20.89 5.99
N ASP A 57 -1.11 -21.80 5.18
CA ASP A 57 -1.88 -22.95 5.69
C ASP A 57 -0.90 -23.99 6.23
N VAL A 58 -0.93 -24.22 7.54
CA VAL A 58 0.06 -25.05 8.23
C VAL A 58 -0.56 -26.37 8.66
N SER A 59 -0.03 -27.46 8.10
CA SER A 59 -0.40 -28.84 8.42
C SER A 59 0.84 -29.62 8.86
N GLY A 60 1.05 -29.69 10.18
CA GLY A 60 2.30 -30.18 10.74
C GLY A 60 3.46 -29.24 10.40
N GLN A 61 4.50 -29.76 9.76
CA GLN A 61 5.65 -28.97 9.29
C GLN A 61 5.51 -28.47 7.83
N PHE A 62 4.43 -28.85 7.13
CA PHE A 62 4.21 -28.42 5.76
C PHE A 62 3.42 -27.12 5.72
N VAL A 63 3.90 -26.18 4.92
CA VAL A 63 3.24 -24.90 4.66
C VAL A 63 2.77 -24.85 3.21
N ALA A 64 1.48 -24.63 3.02
CA ALA A 64 0.91 -24.34 1.72
C ALA A 64 0.63 -22.84 1.59
N ALA A 65 1.34 -22.20 0.65
CA ALA A 65 1.19 -20.79 0.32
C ALA A 65 0.90 -20.63 -1.18
N ARG A 66 0.06 -19.65 -1.54
CA ARG A 66 -0.35 -19.44 -2.96
C ARG A 66 0.68 -18.66 -3.79
N SER A 67 1.65 -18.01 -3.14
CA SER A 67 2.77 -17.25 -3.71
C SER A 67 3.57 -16.61 -2.55
N GLY A 68 4.60 -15.82 -2.83
CA GLY A 68 5.30 -15.02 -1.82
C GLY A 68 6.79 -15.28 -1.77
N ARG A 69 7.53 -14.37 -1.11
CA ARG A 69 8.94 -14.56 -0.79
C ARG A 69 9.04 -15.61 0.33
N PRO A 70 9.86 -16.66 0.16
CA PRO A 70 10.12 -17.60 1.23
C PRO A 70 10.98 -16.93 2.31
N PHE A 71 10.73 -17.35 3.54
CA PHE A 71 11.49 -17.06 4.73
C PHE A 71 11.85 -18.40 5.34
N GLU A 72 13.15 -18.64 5.53
CA GLU A 72 13.66 -19.89 6.07
C GLU A 72 13.15 -20.12 7.51
N PRO A 73 13.22 -21.35 8.04
CA PRO A 73 13.12 -21.56 9.48
C PRO A 73 14.12 -20.69 10.25
N GLY A 74 13.79 -20.41 11.51
CA GLY A 74 14.60 -19.63 12.43
C GLY A 74 14.39 -18.13 12.36
N GLU A 75 13.28 -17.65 11.78
CA GLU A 75 13.04 -16.22 11.62
C GLU A 75 12.55 -15.58 12.91
N LEU A 76 13.21 -14.50 13.31
CA LEU A 76 12.73 -13.69 14.42
C LEU A 76 11.47 -12.94 13.99
N ALA A 77 10.39 -13.09 14.75
CA ALA A 77 9.15 -12.37 14.52
C ALA A 77 8.48 -11.95 15.83
N LYS A 78 7.52 -11.04 15.72
CA LYS A 78 6.67 -10.62 16.84
C LYS A 78 5.22 -11.01 16.56
N VAL A 79 4.57 -11.57 17.58
CA VAL A 79 3.15 -11.90 17.50
C VAL A 79 2.32 -10.65 17.71
N ASP A 80 1.64 -10.20 16.66
CA ASP A 80 0.77 -9.03 16.70
C ASP A 80 -0.61 -9.37 17.28
N LYS A 81 -1.15 -10.51 16.81
CA LYS A 81 -2.50 -10.97 17.15
C LYS A 81 -2.59 -12.49 17.05
N LEU A 82 -3.52 -13.05 17.81
CA LEU A 82 -3.90 -14.46 17.74
C LEU A 82 -5.42 -14.58 17.72
N GLN A 83 -5.94 -15.40 16.80
CA GLN A 83 -7.36 -15.76 16.73
C GLN A 83 -7.52 -17.28 16.81
N VAL A 84 -8.40 -17.73 17.71
CA VAL A 84 -8.74 -19.14 17.85
C VAL A 84 -10.04 -19.38 17.10
N ASN A 85 -10.04 -20.35 16.20
CA ASN A 85 -11.20 -20.77 15.45
C ASN A 85 -11.55 -22.24 15.77
N ARG A 86 -12.70 -22.71 15.28
CA ARG A 86 -13.19 -24.09 15.55
C ARG A 86 -12.29 -25.23 15.01
N LYS A 87 -11.33 -24.93 14.14
CA LYS A 87 -10.46 -25.92 13.46
C LYS A 87 -9.00 -25.52 13.38
N LYS A 88 -8.66 -24.27 13.73
CA LYS A 88 -7.34 -23.70 13.54
C LYS A 88 -7.09 -22.57 14.53
N VAL A 89 -5.82 -22.24 14.73
CA VAL A 89 -5.38 -21.00 15.34
C VAL A 89 -4.68 -20.18 14.26
N GLU A 90 -5.07 -18.93 14.13
CA GLU A 90 -4.44 -17.96 13.24
C GLU A 90 -3.47 -17.12 14.07
N LEU A 91 -2.18 -17.32 13.83
CA LEU A 91 -1.10 -16.56 14.47
C LEU A 91 -0.62 -15.48 13.49
N MET A 92 -0.98 -14.24 13.76
CA MET A 92 -0.57 -13.09 12.98
C MET A 92 0.75 -12.54 13.51
N ILE A 93 1.79 -12.62 12.69
CA ILE A 93 3.16 -12.26 13.06
C ILE A 93 3.73 -11.24 12.08
N THR A 94 4.58 -10.35 12.59
CA THR A 94 5.42 -9.47 11.79
C THR A 94 6.86 -9.92 11.94
N ILE A 95 7.50 -10.25 10.83
CA ILE A 95 8.92 -10.60 10.79
C ILE A 95 9.75 -9.39 11.26
N ALA A 96 10.73 -9.63 12.12
CA ALA A 96 11.58 -8.59 12.68
C ALA A 96 12.53 -8.03 11.63
N GLY A 97 12.81 -6.73 11.72
CA GLY A 97 13.65 -6.02 10.76
C GLY A 97 12.90 -5.56 9.51
N MET A 98 13.56 -4.70 8.74
CA MET A 98 13.05 -4.25 7.45
C MET A 98 13.59 -5.17 6.36
N ASN A 99 12.71 -5.56 5.45
CA ASN A 99 13.05 -6.38 4.30
C ASN A 99 13.18 -5.46 3.09
N LEU A 100 14.22 -5.64 2.30
CA LEU A 100 14.42 -4.88 1.07
C LEU A 100 13.78 -5.62 -0.09
N LEU A 101 12.80 -4.99 -0.72
CA LEU A 101 12.14 -5.52 -1.90
C LEU A 101 12.59 -4.74 -3.15
N PRO A 102 13.11 -5.43 -4.18
CA PRO A 102 13.46 -4.77 -5.42
C PRO A 102 12.19 -4.31 -6.14
N ARG A 103 12.25 -3.10 -6.70
CA ARG A 103 11.25 -2.51 -7.58
C ARG A 103 11.95 -1.95 -8.81
N GLN A 104 11.47 -2.30 -9.99
CA GLN A 104 11.97 -1.75 -11.25
C GLN A 104 11.35 -0.37 -11.50
N ASP A 105 12.17 0.58 -11.92
CA ASP A 105 11.75 1.92 -12.36
C ASP A 105 12.65 2.39 -13.49
N GLY A 106 12.13 2.36 -14.72
CA GLY A 106 12.95 2.52 -15.92
C GLY A 106 14.08 1.47 -15.97
N PRO A 107 15.34 1.87 -16.21
CA PRO A 107 16.48 0.97 -16.22
C PRO A 107 17.06 0.69 -14.80
N PHE A 108 16.46 1.24 -13.73
CA PHE A 108 16.99 1.14 -12.38
C PHE A 108 16.26 0.09 -11.54
N THR A 109 17.02 -0.63 -10.72
CA THR A 109 16.49 -1.45 -9.63
C THR A 109 16.57 -0.64 -8.33
N LEU A 110 15.42 -0.25 -7.80
CA LEU A 110 15.29 0.44 -6.52
C LEU A 110 14.86 -0.55 -5.44
N TYR A 111 15.04 -0.18 -4.17
CA TYR A 111 14.75 -1.07 -3.05
C TYR A 111 13.86 -0.38 -2.03
N ASP A 112 12.66 -0.92 -1.86
CA ASP A 112 11.71 -0.45 -0.85
C ASP A 112 11.93 -1.21 0.45
N ARG A 113 12.03 -0.48 1.57
CA ARG A 113 11.98 -1.08 2.91
C ARG A 113 10.54 -1.42 3.25
N ARG A 114 10.26 -2.71 3.49
CA ARG A 114 8.92 -3.20 3.84
C ARG A 114 8.95 -4.04 5.11
N THR A 115 7.84 -3.99 5.84
CA THR A 115 7.53 -4.94 6.90
C THR A 115 6.80 -6.15 6.29
N CYS A 116 7.24 -7.36 6.61
CA CYS A 116 6.61 -8.58 6.12
C CYS A 116 5.71 -9.16 7.21
N ARG A 117 4.44 -9.35 6.86
CA ARG A 117 3.39 -9.84 7.75
C ARG A 117 2.92 -11.20 7.29
N ILE A 118 2.75 -12.11 8.24
CA ILE A 118 2.47 -13.53 8.00
C ILE A 118 1.33 -13.95 8.92
N GLU A 119 0.37 -14.67 8.38
CA GLU A 119 -0.68 -15.35 9.15
C GLU A 119 -0.45 -16.85 9.04
N LEU A 120 0.00 -17.46 10.15
CA LEU A 120 0.12 -18.91 10.25
C LEU A 120 -1.23 -19.49 10.64
N GLU A 121 -1.87 -20.21 9.74
CA GLU A 121 -3.13 -20.91 9.98
C GLU A 121 -2.84 -22.34 10.46
N VAL A 122 -2.56 -22.48 11.75
CA VAL A 122 -2.17 -23.76 12.35
C VAL A 122 -3.41 -24.62 12.58
N ALA A 123 -3.51 -25.76 11.91
CA ALA A 123 -4.59 -26.71 12.12
C ALA A 123 -4.57 -27.27 13.56
N ILE A 124 -5.70 -27.16 14.28
CA ILE A 124 -5.84 -27.68 15.65
C ILE A 124 -6.94 -28.76 15.65
N PRO A 125 -6.67 -29.95 16.23
CA PRO A 125 -7.67 -30.99 16.38
C PRO A 125 -8.94 -30.49 17.10
N ARG A 126 -10.11 -30.89 16.63
CA ARG A 126 -11.39 -30.36 17.14
C ARG A 126 -11.65 -30.72 18.60
N ASP A 127 -11.15 -31.87 19.03
CA ASP A 127 -11.22 -32.35 20.40
C ASP A 127 -10.45 -31.44 21.37
N VAL A 128 -9.28 -30.93 20.97
CA VAL A 128 -8.49 -29.95 21.74
C VAL A 128 -9.23 -28.62 21.90
N ILE A 129 -9.84 -28.10 20.82
CA ILE A 129 -10.65 -26.88 20.90
C ILE A 129 -11.91 -27.09 21.77
N LYS A 130 -12.53 -28.27 21.69
CA LYS A 130 -13.73 -28.61 22.48
C LYS A 130 -13.42 -28.80 23.97
N SER A 131 -12.28 -29.41 24.30
CA SER A 131 -11.83 -29.59 25.68
C SER A 131 -11.34 -28.28 26.31
N LYS A 132 -11.12 -27.23 25.49
CA LYS A 132 -10.58 -25.93 25.91
C LYS A 132 -9.21 -26.09 26.59
N ASP A 133 -8.40 -27.03 26.10
CA ASP A 133 -7.06 -27.29 26.64
C ASP A 133 -6.06 -26.27 26.10
N VAL A 134 -5.75 -25.25 26.92
CA VAL A 134 -4.83 -24.17 26.56
C VAL A 134 -3.40 -24.68 26.41
N ASP A 135 -3.01 -25.68 27.20
CA ASP A 135 -1.63 -26.19 27.22
C ASP A 135 -1.36 -27.11 26.02
N GLU A 136 -2.36 -27.85 25.56
CA GLU A 136 -2.27 -28.60 24.30
C GLU A 136 -2.20 -27.66 23.08
N VAL A 137 -2.99 -26.56 23.06
CA VAL A 137 -2.85 -25.54 22.00
C VAL A 137 -1.45 -24.92 22.00
N ASP A 138 -0.91 -24.62 23.19
CA ASP A 138 0.46 -24.07 23.33
C ASP A 138 1.50 -25.05 22.77
N ARG A 139 1.38 -26.34 23.07
CA ARG A 139 2.26 -27.40 22.52
C ARG A 139 2.15 -27.53 21.01
N LEU A 140 0.95 -27.41 20.44
CA LEU A 140 0.75 -27.47 18.98
C LEU A 140 1.37 -26.24 18.31
N LEU A 141 1.19 -25.03 18.86
CA LEU A 141 1.82 -23.82 18.33
C LEU A 141 3.35 -23.86 18.47
N ALA A 142 3.88 -24.50 19.51
CA ALA A 142 5.32 -24.72 19.67
C ALA A 142 5.95 -25.59 18.57
N THR A 143 5.16 -26.28 17.74
CA THR A 143 5.67 -27.02 16.57
C THR A 143 5.97 -26.12 15.37
N VAL A 144 5.45 -24.88 15.36
CA VAL A 144 5.61 -23.92 14.27
C VAL A 144 6.40 -22.68 14.69
N ALA A 145 6.46 -22.39 15.99
CA ALA A 145 7.16 -21.24 16.53
C ALA A 145 7.56 -21.44 18.00
N GLN A 146 8.83 -21.18 18.31
CA GLN A 146 9.33 -21.11 19.67
C GLN A 146 9.05 -19.72 20.26
N ARG A 147 8.44 -19.66 21.45
CA ARG A 147 7.98 -18.43 22.08
C ARG A 147 8.94 -17.92 23.15
N PHE A 148 9.19 -16.60 23.12
CA PHE A 148 10.05 -15.86 24.03
C PHE A 148 9.33 -14.65 24.63
N SER A 149 9.71 -14.30 25.87
CA SER A 149 9.16 -13.13 26.58
C SER A 149 9.82 -11.82 26.16
N THR A 150 11.05 -11.86 25.67
CA THR A 150 11.85 -10.69 25.27
C THR A 150 12.52 -10.93 23.92
N ARG A 151 12.94 -9.84 23.27
CA ARG A 151 13.60 -9.93 21.96
C ARG A 151 14.99 -10.53 22.11
N GLU A 152 15.68 -10.12 23.16
CA GLU A 152 17.05 -10.53 23.49
C GLU A 152 17.11 -12.03 23.70
N ALA A 153 16.17 -12.61 24.46
CA ALA A 153 16.11 -14.06 24.65
C ALA A 153 15.83 -14.83 23.34
N ALA A 154 15.06 -14.25 22.42
CA ALA A 154 14.82 -14.86 21.12
C ALA A 154 16.06 -14.79 20.21
N LEU A 155 16.81 -13.68 20.26
CA LEU A 155 18.09 -13.52 19.56
C LEU A 155 19.19 -14.43 20.12
N ASP A 156 19.17 -14.70 21.42
CA ASP A 156 20.12 -15.62 22.05
C ASP A 156 19.78 -17.11 21.81
N SER A 157 18.64 -17.40 21.16
CA SER A 157 18.23 -18.78 20.84
C SER A 157 19.15 -19.39 19.79
N SER A 158 19.52 -20.66 19.98
CA SER A 158 20.21 -21.44 18.94
C SER A 158 19.37 -21.68 17.70
N ASP A 159 18.05 -21.51 17.81
CA ASP A 159 17.10 -21.75 16.73
C ASP A 159 16.95 -20.50 15.84
N TRP A 160 17.42 -19.33 16.28
CA TRP A 160 17.45 -18.13 15.45
C TRP A 160 18.48 -18.29 14.33
N ASN A 161 18.05 -18.05 13.09
CA ASN A 161 18.89 -18.21 11.90
C ASN A 161 19.94 -17.10 11.70
N GLY A 162 20.02 -16.14 12.64
CA GLY A 162 20.98 -15.04 12.56
C GLY A 162 20.65 -13.98 11.50
N ARG A 163 19.47 -14.04 10.86
CA ARG A 163 19.13 -13.09 9.80
C ARG A 163 18.99 -11.68 10.36
N GLU A 164 19.84 -10.80 9.84
CA GLU A 164 19.78 -9.36 10.09
C GLU A 164 18.92 -8.64 9.03
N ALA A 165 18.75 -7.32 9.18
CA ALA A 165 18.04 -6.54 8.18
C ALA A 165 18.79 -6.57 6.83
N ASP A 166 18.05 -6.71 5.73
CA ASP A 166 18.64 -6.73 4.39
C ASP A 166 19.46 -5.43 4.17
N GLU A 167 20.72 -5.56 3.73
CA GLU A 167 21.57 -4.42 3.39
C GLU A 167 21.31 -3.95 1.96
N TYR A 168 21.39 -2.63 1.74
CA TYR A 168 21.35 -2.10 0.38
C TYR A 168 22.60 -2.53 -0.41
N PRO A 169 22.51 -2.66 -1.75
CA PRO A 169 23.70 -2.82 -2.58
C PRO A 169 24.76 -1.75 -2.29
N ALA A 170 26.04 -2.11 -2.40
CA ALA A 170 27.14 -1.21 -2.04
C ALA A 170 27.16 0.10 -2.86
N ASP A 171 26.60 0.09 -4.07
CA ASP A 171 26.49 1.21 -4.99
C ASP A 171 25.08 1.84 -5.02
N TYR A 172 24.25 1.58 -4.01
CA TYR A 172 22.85 2.02 -4.04
C TYR A 172 22.69 3.55 -4.02
N GLU A 173 23.54 4.28 -3.30
CA GLU A 173 23.52 5.75 -3.32
C GLU A 173 23.82 6.31 -4.72
N ARG A 174 24.74 5.68 -5.46
CA ARG A 174 25.00 6.01 -6.87
C ARG A 174 23.77 5.72 -7.73
N THR A 175 23.12 4.59 -7.50
CA THR A 175 21.87 4.21 -8.19
C THR A 175 20.78 5.27 -7.96
N LEU A 176 20.63 5.76 -6.73
CA LEU A 176 19.66 6.80 -6.39
C LEU A 176 19.98 8.14 -7.07
N ALA A 177 21.25 8.55 -7.09
CA ALA A 177 21.68 9.78 -7.75
C ALA A 177 21.41 9.74 -9.26
N LEU A 178 21.78 8.64 -9.92
CA LEU A 178 21.53 8.43 -11.35
C LEU A 178 20.03 8.35 -11.67
N HIS A 179 19.25 7.69 -10.80
CA HIS A 179 17.79 7.61 -10.95
C HIS A 179 17.16 9.00 -10.85
N ALA A 180 17.59 9.85 -9.93
CA ALA A 180 17.06 11.21 -9.78
C ALA A 180 17.29 12.07 -11.04
N VAL A 181 18.48 11.97 -11.64
CA VAL A 181 18.80 12.62 -12.93
C VAL A 181 17.89 12.09 -14.03
N TRP A 182 17.81 10.78 -14.17
CA TRP A 182 16.98 10.15 -15.19
C TRP A 182 15.49 10.53 -15.05
N VAL A 183 14.94 10.56 -13.83
CA VAL A 183 13.55 11.00 -13.60
C VAL A 183 13.35 12.45 -14.02
N ALA A 184 14.31 13.33 -13.73
CA ALA A 184 14.23 14.73 -14.14
C ALA A 184 14.28 14.88 -15.67
N GLU A 185 15.19 14.15 -16.32
CA GLU A 185 15.31 14.11 -17.78
C GLU A 185 14.05 13.55 -18.46
N GLU A 186 13.51 12.43 -17.99
CA GLU A 186 12.27 11.85 -18.53
C GLU A 186 11.07 12.79 -18.33
N THR A 187 11.01 13.48 -17.19
CA THR A 187 9.96 14.48 -16.92
C THR A 187 10.05 15.65 -17.90
N ASN A 188 11.25 16.20 -18.09
CA ASN A 188 11.49 17.30 -19.04
C ASN A 188 11.22 16.88 -20.48
N LEU A 189 11.62 15.67 -20.86
CA LEU A 189 11.32 15.10 -22.18
C LEU A 189 9.81 14.88 -22.39
N ALA A 190 9.07 14.50 -21.35
CA ALA A 190 7.61 14.42 -21.41
C ALA A 190 6.97 15.80 -21.60
N ILE A 191 7.51 16.84 -20.97
CA ILE A 191 7.08 18.23 -21.17
C ILE A 191 7.33 18.66 -22.63
N ASP A 192 8.53 18.42 -23.16
CA ASP A 192 8.86 18.72 -24.56
C ASP A 192 7.89 18.07 -25.54
N ARG A 193 7.66 16.75 -25.39
CA ARG A 193 6.73 16.00 -26.23
C ARG A 193 5.31 16.54 -26.17
N GLN A 194 4.86 16.94 -24.99
CA GLN A 194 3.53 17.51 -24.82
C GLN A 194 3.43 18.91 -25.43
N LEU A 195 4.47 19.74 -25.30
CA LEU A 195 4.55 21.05 -25.94
C LEU A 195 4.50 20.92 -27.46
N ASP A 196 5.32 20.04 -28.05
CA ASP A 196 5.35 19.80 -29.50
C ASP A 196 3.99 19.34 -30.02
N LYS A 197 3.40 18.35 -29.36
CA LYS A 197 2.05 17.86 -29.69
C LYS A 197 1.02 18.99 -29.63
N THR A 198 1.05 19.77 -28.55
CA THR A 198 0.11 20.88 -28.33
C THR A 198 0.28 21.97 -29.39
N LEU A 199 1.51 22.27 -29.80
CA LEU A 199 1.82 23.24 -30.85
C LEU A 199 1.27 22.78 -32.21
N LEU A 200 1.46 21.50 -32.55
CA LEU A 200 0.90 20.91 -33.77
C LEU A 200 -0.64 21.00 -33.77
N THR A 201 -1.28 20.60 -32.67
CA THR A 201 -2.75 20.70 -32.53
C THR A 201 -3.24 22.14 -32.63
N ALA A 202 -2.58 23.10 -31.99
CA ALA A 202 -2.95 24.51 -32.08
C ALA A 202 -2.83 25.05 -33.52
N ASN A 203 -1.77 24.65 -34.24
CA ASN A 203 -1.56 25.04 -35.63
C ASN A 203 -2.59 24.41 -36.58
N GLU A 204 -2.98 23.16 -36.36
CA GLU A 204 -4.03 22.47 -37.11
C GLU A 204 -5.37 23.17 -36.92
N LEU A 205 -5.80 23.37 -35.66
CA LEU A 205 -7.03 24.11 -35.34
C LEU A 205 -7.05 25.52 -35.93
N ALA A 206 -5.91 26.23 -35.92
CA ALA A 206 -5.82 27.56 -36.50
C ALA A 206 -5.94 27.57 -38.04
N ARG A 207 -5.57 26.49 -38.72
CA ARG A 207 -5.71 26.35 -40.18
C ARG A 207 -7.09 25.90 -40.60
N GLU A 208 -7.77 25.13 -39.75
CA GLU A 208 -9.10 24.56 -40.01
C GLU A 208 -10.25 25.50 -39.62
N VAL A 209 -9.96 26.71 -39.14
CA VAL A 209 -10.99 27.71 -38.85
C VAL A 209 -11.83 27.99 -40.11
N ASP A 210 -13.10 27.61 -40.04
CA ASP A 210 -14.10 27.82 -41.10
C ASP A 210 -14.59 29.29 -41.08
N ASP A 211 -14.84 29.87 -42.26
CA ASP A 211 -15.33 31.23 -42.41
C ASP A 211 -16.86 31.37 -42.22
N ASN A 212 -17.56 30.25 -42.01
CA ASN A 212 -18.98 30.20 -41.74
C ASN A 212 -19.33 31.01 -40.47
N PRO A 213 -20.21 32.03 -40.56
CA PRO A 213 -20.57 32.88 -39.43
C PRO A 213 -21.14 32.12 -38.21
N VAL A 214 -21.84 31.01 -38.44
CA VAL A 214 -22.41 30.16 -37.37
C VAL A 214 -21.30 29.42 -36.64
N TYR A 215 -20.33 28.88 -37.37
CA TYR A 215 -19.14 28.24 -36.81
C TYR A 215 -18.33 29.26 -36.00
N LEU A 216 -18.03 30.42 -36.59
CA LEU A 216 -17.24 31.48 -35.94
C LEU A 216 -17.91 32.01 -34.66
N ALA A 217 -19.24 32.10 -34.64
CA ALA A 217 -19.99 32.44 -33.43
C ALA A 217 -19.76 31.40 -32.32
N GLY A 218 -19.90 30.12 -32.64
CA GLY A 218 -19.61 29.03 -31.70
C GLY A 218 -18.16 29.06 -31.22
N PHE A 219 -17.21 29.22 -32.15
CA PHE A 219 -15.78 29.32 -31.87
C PHE A 219 -15.45 30.43 -30.89
N ALA A 220 -15.99 31.63 -31.08
CA ALA A 220 -15.76 32.74 -30.17
C ALA A 220 -16.30 32.46 -28.75
N GLU A 221 -17.47 31.83 -28.64
CA GLU A 221 -18.02 31.45 -27.32
C GLU A 221 -17.19 30.35 -26.65
N GLY A 222 -16.78 29.33 -27.41
CA GLY A 222 -15.93 28.26 -26.92
C GLY A 222 -14.59 28.77 -26.39
N ALA A 223 -13.97 29.67 -27.15
CA ALA A 223 -12.75 30.34 -26.75
C ALA A 223 -12.94 31.13 -25.44
N ARG A 224 -14.03 31.89 -25.31
CA ARG A 224 -14.32 32.65 -24.07
C ARG A 224 -14.54 31.73 -22.87
N ALA A 225 -15.35 30.69 -23.02
CA ALA A 225 -15.62 29.73 -21.96
C ALA A 225 -14.32 29.09 -21.46
N MET A 226 -13.41 28.74 -22.37
CA MET A 226 -12.16 28.09 -21.98
C MET A 226 -11.15 29.05 -21.31
N ARG A 227 -11.25 30.37 -21.53
CA ARG A 227 -10.38 31.35 -20.86
C ARG A 227 -10.50 31.34 -19.35
N GLU A 228 -11.59 30.82 -18.80
CA GLU A 228 -11.81 30.70 -17.36
C GLU A 228 -11.05 29.53 -16.73
N TRP A 229 -10.48 28.62 -17.54
CA TRP A 229 -9.70 27.50 -17.01
C TRP A 229 -8.34 27.94 -16.45
N ARG A 230 -8.08 27.53 -15.21
CA ARG A 230 -6.97 28.01 -14.36
C ARG A 230 -6.09 26.88 -13.82
N GLU A 231 -6.13 25.67 -14.40
CA GLU A 231 -5.27 24.58 -13.94
C GLU A 231 -3.79 24.97 -14.03
N ARG A 232 -3.04 24.64 -12.98
CA ARG A 232 -1.61 24.95 -12.80
C ARG A 232 -0.82 23.76 -12.30
N ASP A 233 -1.48 22.69 -11.87
CA ASP A 233 -0.80 21.47 -11.42
C ASP A 233 -0.10 20.79 -12.61
N CYS A 234 1.23 20.66 -12.53
CA CYS A 234 2.04 20.15 -13.64
C CYS A 234 1.69 18.70 -14.02
N GLY A 235 1.37 17.85 -13.04
CA GLY A 235 0.95 16.47 -13.30
C GLY A 235 -0.34 16.42 -14.10
N ARG A 236 -1.31 17.27 -13.75
CA ARG A 236 -2.56 17.40 -14.53
C ARG A 236 -2.33 18.00 -15.90
N LEU A 237 -1.49 19.03 -16.03
CA LEU A 237 -1.19 19.63 -17.33
C LEU A 237 -0.57 18.60 -18.29
N LEU A 238 0.39 17.80 -17.80
CA LEU A 238 1.05 16.74 -18.57
C LEU A 238 0.10 15.60 -18.98
N GLY A 239 -0.80 15.20 -18.09
CA GLY A 239 -1.77 14.13 -18.36
C GLY A 239 -3.03 14.58 -19.12
N SER A 240 -3.17 15.86 -19.44
CA SER A 240 -4.42 16.42 -19.93
C SER A 240 -4.54 16.48 -21.46
N THR A 241 -5.78 16.43 -21.93
CA THR A 241 -6.15 16.71 -23.33
C THR A 241 -7.32 17.69 -23.39
N ALA A 242 -7.51 18.34 -24.54
CA ALA A 242 -8.67 19.22 -24.76
C ALA A 242 -10.01 18.49 -24.58
N VAL A 243 -10.05 17.18 -24.82
CA VAL A 243 -11.23 16.34 -24.60
C VAL A 243 -11.55 16.19 -23.12
N THR A 244 -10.52 16.05 -22.28
CA THR A 244 -10.68 15.86 -20.82
C THR A 244 -11.29 17.09 -20.13
N PHE A 245 -11.02 18.29 -20.66
CA PHE A 245 -11.51 19.57 -20.11
C PHE A 245 -12.58 20.25 -20.96
N ARG A 246 -13.16 19.51 -21.91
CA ARG A 246 -14.19 20.03 -22.81
C ARG A 246 -15.45 20.38 -22.04
N LEU A 247 -15.80 21.65 -22.05
CA LEU A 247 -17.10 22.14 -21.58
C LEU A 247 -18.18 21.76 -22.60
N LYS A 248 -19.37 21.47 -22.07
CA LYS A 248 -20.55 21.19 -22.89
C LYS A 248 -21.03 22.48 -23.57
N ALA A 249 -21.46 22.34 -24.83
CA ALA A 249 -22.17 23.42 -25.52
C ALA A 249 -23.44 23.80 -24.74
N PRO A 250 -23.85 25.09 -24.73
CA PRO A 250 -25.14 25.52 -24.19
C PRO A 250 -26.30 24.76 -24.84
N GLU A 251 -27.36 24.55 -24.07
CA GLU A 251 -28.48 23.68 -24.46
C GLU A 251 -29.21 24.20 -25.70
N GLU A 252 -29.34 25.52 -25.81
CA GLU A 252 -29.99 26.21 -26.93
C GLU A 252 -29.28 26.02 -28.28
N PHE A 253 -28.01 25.59 -28.30
CA PHE A 253 -27.24 25.35 -29.52
C PHE A 253 -26.97 23.86 -29.79
N ARG A 254 -27.48 22.95 -28.94
CA ARG A 254 -27.14 21.53 -28.99
C ARG A 254 -27.48 20.85 -30.31
N GLU A 255 -28.53 21.31 -31.00
CA GLU A 255 -28.96 20.78 -32.31
C GLU A 255 -28.25 21.45 -33.49
N ASN A 256 -27.45 22.50 -33.25
CA ASN A 256 -26.69 23.19 -34.28
C ASN A 256 -25.26 22.64 -34.35
N GLU A 257 -25.05 21.65 -35.20
CA GLU A 257 -23.76 20.95 -35.36
C GLU A 257 -22.63 21.90 -35.75
N THR A 258 -22.86 22.83 -36.67
CA THR A 258 -21.86 23.82 -37.12
C THR A 258 -21.41 24.73 -35.97
N TRP A 259 -22.37 25.22 -35.17
CA TRP A 259 -22.05 26.04 -34.00
C TRP A 259 -21.29 25.22 -32.94
N CYS A 260 -21.74 23.99 -32.68
CA CYS A 260 -21.10 23.10 -31.70
C CYS A 260 -19.68 22.71 -32.09
N ALA A 261 -19.42 22.47 -33.38
CA ALA A 261 -18.07 22.23 -33.90
C ALA A 261 -17.17 23.43 -33.60
N GLY A 262 -17.61 24.64 -33.98
CA GLY A 262 -16.89 25.87 -33.66
C GLY A 262 -16.63 26.01 -32.15
N PHE A 263 -17.65 25.80 -31.32
CA PHE A 263 -17.53 25.88 -29.86
C PHE A 263 -16.48 24.92 -29.29
N HIS A 264 -16.38 23.70 -29.82
CA HIS A 264 -15.36 22.75 -29.38
C HIS A 264 -13.96 23.12 -29.87
N ASP A 265 -13.82 23.61 -31.09
CA ASP A 265 -12.53 24.02 -31.66
C ASP A 265 -11.99 25.28 -30.96
N GLY A 266 -12.86 26.25 -30.68
CA GLY A 266 -12.50 27.45 -29.93
C GLY A 266 -12.01 27.13 -28.52
N GLN A 267 -12.66 26.18 -27.84
CA GLN A 267 -12.16 25.67 -26.55
C GLN A 267 -10.80 24.98 -26.71
N ALA A 268 -10.68 24.06 -27.67
CA ALA A 268 -9.47 23.28 -27.88
C ALA A 268 -8.26 24.18 -28.21
N LEU A 269 -8.46 25.24 -29.00
CA LEU A 269 -7.41 26.19 -29.31
C LEU A 269 -6.98 26.96 -28.06
N VAL A 270 -7.91 27.56 -27.30
CA VAL A 270 -7.56 28.32 -26.09
C VAL A 270 -6.90 27.42 -25.04
N TYR A 271 -7.38 26.19 -24.90
CA TYR A 271 -6.76 25.19 -24.04
C TYR A 271 -5.32 24.89 -24.48
N SER A 272 -5.08 24.67 -25.78
CA SER A 272 -3.75 24.38 -26.32
C SER A 272 -2.79 25.55 -26.11
N LEU A 273 -3.24 26.79 -26.35
CA LEU A 273 -2.46 27.99 -26.08
C LEU A 273 -2.14 28.14 -24.57
N ALA A 274 -3.11 27.81 -23.71
CA ALA A 274 -2.90 27.84 -22.28
C ALA A 274 -1.87 26.78 -21.83
N LEU A 275 -1.89 25.57 -22.39
CA LEU A 275 -0.86 24.56 -22.16
C LEU A 275 0.53 25.04 -22.61
N LEU A 276 0.65 25.56 -23.84
CA LEU A 276 1.92 26.07 -24.38
C LEU A 276 2.53 27.18 -23.49
N SER A 277 1.69 28.01 -22.88
CA SER A 277 2.15 29.06 -21.97
C SER A 277 2.51 28.59 -20.56
N ARG A 278 1.95 27.46 -20.09
CA ARG A 278 2.05 27.02 -18.68
C ARG A 278 3.01 25.85 -18.49
N LEU A 279 3.03 24.89 -19.42
CA LEU A 279 3.92 23.74 -19.36
C LEU A 279 5.41 24.09 -19.23
N PRO A 280 5.93 25.19 -19.82
CA PRO A 280 7.33 25.57 -19.60
C PRO A 280 7.67 25.91 -18.15
N ALA A 281 6.69 26.25 -17.31
CA ALA A 281 6.93 26.45 -15.87
C ALA A 281 7.03 25.13 -15.09
N CYS A 282 6.80 23.99 -15.75
CA CYS A 282 6.84 22.66 -15.15
C CYS A 282 8.17 21.93 -15.33
N TYR A 283 9.12 22.49 -16.08
CA TYR A 283 10.46 21.89 -16.18
C TYR A 283 11.06 21.77 -14.78
N VAL A 284 11.67 20.62 -14.53
CA VAL A 284 12.37 20.33 -13.30
C VAL A 284 13.86 20.49 -13.52
N GLU A 285 14.55 21.03 -12.51
CA GLU A 285 16.01 21.10 -12.53
C GLU A 285 16.58 19.68 -12.52
N VAL A 286 17.52 19.42 -13.43
CA VAL A 286 18.24 18.14 -13.46
C VAL A 286 19.33 18.21 -12.39
N PRO A 287 19.30 17.34 -11.35
CA PRO A 287 20.30 17.37 -10.30
C PRO A 287 21.72 17.17 -10.86
N GLU A 288 22.69 17.87 -10.30
CA GLU A 288 24.10 17.59 -10.62
C GLU A 288 24.51 16.25 -10.01
N LEU A 289 25.15 15.39 -10.82
CA LEU A 289 25.75 14.17 -10.30
C LEU A 289 26.99 14.52 -9.48
N PRO A 290 27.13 13.99 -8.25
CA PRO A 290 28.37 14.05 -7.51
C PRO A 290 29.55 13.57 -8.37
N ALA A 291 30.68 14.27 -8.28
CA ALA A 291 31.85 14.02 -9.13
C ALA A 291 32.35 12.57 -9.01
N GLU A 292 32.24 12.00 -7.81
CA GLU A 292 32.56 10.60 -7.52
C GLU A 292 31.74 9.58 -8.33
N TYR A 293 30.58 9.98 -8.86
CA TYR A 293 29.72 9.12 -9.67
C TYR A 293 29.82 9.40 -11.18
N ALA A 294 30.34 10.57 -11.56
CA ALA A 294 30.46 11.03 -12.95
C ALA A 294 31.60 10.29 -13.72
N ASP A 295 32.73 10.05 -13.05
CA ASP A 295 33.95 9.53 -13.69
C ASP A 295 33.98 8.02 -13.96
N ALA A 296 33.05 7.25 -13.39
CA ALA A 296 33.01 5.80 -13.59
C ALA A 296 32.31 5.37 -14.91
N SER A 297 32.00 6.32 -15.79
CA SER A 297 31.33 6.10 -17.09
C SER A 297 32.26 5.70 -18.24
N LEU A 298 33.57 5.48 -17.99
CA LEU A 298 34.55 5.05 -19.01
C LEU A 298 35.05 3.59 -18.86
N GLY A 299 34.48 2.79 -17.96
CA GLY A 299 34.97 1.43 -17.69
C GLY A 299 34.35 0.29 -18.47
N GLN A 300 33.09 0.41 -18.95
CA GLN A 300 32.38 -0.70 -19.61
C GLN A 300 31.37 -0.15 -20.64
N ARG A 301 31.83 0.02 -21.88
CA ARG A 301 31.03 -0.04 -23.09
C ARG A 301 31.55 -1.20 -23.93
#